data_AF-A0A518B242-F1
#
_entry.id   AF-A0A518B242-F1
#
_cell.length_a   1.000
_cell.length_b   1.000
_cell.length_c   1.000
_cell.angle_alpha   90.00
_cell.angle_beta   90.00
_cell.angle_gamma   90.00
#
_symmetry.space_group_name_H-M   'P 1'
#
loop_
_entity.id
_entity.type
_entity.pdbx_description
1 polymer ?
#
loop_
_entity_poly.entity_id
_entity_poly.type
_entity_poly.pdbx_seq_one_letter_code
_entity_poly.pdbx_strand_id
1 'polypeptide(L)'
;MSKDVRVTLEDVITHFEDLEDPRSTINQRHPLISVVVIAVMGVLAGASGPTGIAEWARMKKDLLLGTLELPNGIPAKDVFRRVLAALRPDAFQSCFVSWL
;
A
#
# COMPACT_ATOMS: atom_id res chain seq x y z
N MET A 1 -8.13 -14.20 -26.20
CA MET A 1 -8.94 -13.02 -25.87
C MET A 1 -8.63 -12.68 -24.42
N SER A 2 -7.61 -11.86 -24.18
CA SER A 2 -7.30 -11.37 -22.83
C SER A 2 -8.44 -10.45 -22.42
N LYS A 3 -9.16 -10.79 -21.35
CA LYS A 3 -10.03 -9.84 -20.68
C LYS A 3 -9.11 -8.74 -20.14
N ASP A 4 -9.28 -7.51 -20.62
CA ASP A 4 -8.75 -6.33 -19.92
C ASP A 4 -9.46 -6.29 -18.56
N VAL A 5 -8.83 -6.89 -17.54
CA VAL A 5 -9.27 -6.79 -16.16
C VAL A 5 -8.96 -5.36 -15.73
N ARG A 6 -9.98 -4.51 -15.67
CA ARG A 6 -9.89 -3.19 -15.05
C ARG A 6 -10.01 -3.39 -13.55
N VAL A 7 -8.85 -3.48 -12.88
CA VAL A 7 -8.76 -3.48 -11.43
C VAL A 7 -8.88 -2.04 -10.95
N THR A 8 -9.85 -1.73 -10.10
CA THR A 8 -9.96 -0.40 -9.49
C THR A 8 -9.27 -0.36 -8.13
N LEU A 9 -9.05 0.84 -7.59
CA LEU A 9 -8.42 0.99 -6.28
C LEU A 9 -9.32 0.42 -5.17
N GLU A 10 -10.63 0.51 -5.36
CA GLU A 10 -11.64 -0.03 -4.46
C GLU A 10 -11.55 -1.56 -4.37
N ASP A 11 -11.31 -2.25 -5.49
CA ASP A 11 -11.10 -3.71 -5.50
C ASP A 11 -9.90 -4.07 -4.63
N VAL A 12 -8.77 -3.37 -4.79
CA VAL A 12 -7.57 -3.59 -3.97
C VAL A 12 -7.87 -3.36 -2.49
N ILE A 13 -8.66 -2.34 -2.16
CA ILE A 13 -9.01 -2.07 -0.76
C ILE A 13 -9.80 -3.26 -0.19
N THR A 14 -10.84 -3.73 -0.89
CA THR A 14 -11.68 -4.84 -0.44
C THR A 14 -10.89 -6.12 -0.19
N HIS A 15 -9.97 -6.50 -1.08
CA HIS A 15 -9.17 -7.73 -0.90
C HIS A 15 -8.17 -7.65 0.27
N PHE A 16 -7.90 -6.45 0.78
CA PHE A 16 -6.97 -6.21 1.88
C PHE A 16 -7.67 -5.77 3.18
N GLU A 17 -9.00 -5.66 3.22
CA GLU A 17 -9.76 -5.25 4.43
C GLU A 17 -9.52 -6.19 5.62
N ASP A 18 -9.38 -7.49 5.37
CA ASP A 18 -9.12 -8.50 6.40
C ASP A 18 -7.67 -8.50 6.91
N LEU A 19 -6.81 -7.64 6.37
CA LEU A 19 -5.43 -7.53 6.78
C LEU A 19 -5.34 -6.80 8.13
N GLU A 20 -5.16 -7.57 9.19
CA GLU A 20 -4.92 -7.03 10.53
C GLU A 20 -3.73 -6.06 10.54
N ASP A 21 -3.90 -4.87 11.11
CA ASP A 21 -2.82 -3.89 11.23
C ASP A 21 -1.88 -4.29 12.39
N PRO A 22 -0.65 -4.78 12.11
CA PRO A 22 0.26 -5.26 13.14
C PRO A 22 0.96 -4.09 13.87
N ARG A 23 0.68 -2.84 13.49
CA ARG A 23 1.31 -1.66 14.07
C ARG A 23 0.68 -1.30 15.41
N SER A 24 1.47 -0.67 16.28
CA SER A 24 0.95 0.03 17.44
C SER A 24 0.02 1.18 17.02
N THR A 25 -1.01 1.44 17.82
CA THR A 25 -1.90 2.60 17.67
C THR A 25 -1.19 3.95 17.89
N ILE A 26 0.01 3.93 18.48
CA ILE A 26 0.82 5.13 18.71
C ILE A 26 1.44 5.59 17.38
N ASN A 27 1.24 6.87 17.04
CA ASN A 27 1.74 7.49 15.80
C ASN A 27 1.26 6.83 14.50
N GLN A 28 0.11 6.14 14.53
CA GLN A 28 -0.55 5.56 13.37
C GLN A 28 -1.28 6.65 12.55
N ARG A 29 -0.53 7.41 11.77
CA ARG A 29 -1.04 8.57 11.00
C ARG A 29 -1.61 8.24 9.62
N HIS A 30 -1.39 7.03 9.13
CA HIS A 30 -1.80 6.61 7.79
C HIS A 30 -2.56 5.27 7.88
N PRO A 31 -3.73 5.16 7.23
CA PRO A 31 -4.44 3.89 7.10
C PRO A 31 -3.52 2.79 6.58
N LEU A 32 -3.65 1.57 7.10
CA LEU A 32 -2.81 0.45 6.69
C LEU A 32 -2.91 0.22 5.18
N ILE A 33 -4.15 0.15 4.69
CA ILE A 33 -4.45 -0.13 3.29
C ILE A 33 -3.80 0.90 2.38
N SER A 34 -3.92 2.20 2.66
CA SER A 34 -3.24 3.24 1.89
C SER A 34 -1.72 3.02 1.82
N VAL A 35 -1.08 2.63 2.92
CA VAL A 35 0.37 2.36 2.93
C VAL A 35 0.71 1.12 2.13
N VAL A 36 -0.10 0.06 2.23
CA VAL A 36 0.10 -1.20 1.51
C VAL A 36 -0.10 -1.01 0.00
N VAL A 37 -1.16 -0.33 -0.42
CA VAL A 37 -1.44 -0.01 -1.83
C VAL A 37 -0.27 0.77 -2.44
N ILE A 38 0.21 1.82 -1.74
CA ILE A 38 1.36 2.60 -2.22
C ILE A 38 2.62 1.73 -2.33
N ALA A 39 2.83 0.81 -1.38
CA ALA A 39 3.97 -0.11 -1.44
C ALA A 39 3.89 -1.06 -2.65
N VAL A 40 2.73 -1.65 -2.91
CA VAL A 40 2.49 -2.53 -4.07
C VAL A 40 2.70 -1.75 -5.37
N MET A 41 2.05 -0.59 -5.52
CA MET A 41 2.20 0.24 -6.72
C MET A 41 3.65 0.70 -6.94
N GLY A 42 4.36 1.05 -5.87
CA GLY A 42 5.78 1.40 -5.93
C GLY A 42 6.63 0.25 -6.44
N VAL A 43 6.45 -0.96 -5.90
CA VAL A 43 7.18 -2.16 -6.34
C VAL A 43 6.86 -2.51 -7.80
N LEU A 44 5.60 -2.45 -8.21
CA LEU A 44 5.19 -2.66 -9.60
C LEU A 44 5.78 -1.61 -10.55
N ALA A 45 5.99 -0.39 -10.07
CA ALA A 45 6.68 0.68 -10.79
C ALA A 45 8.22 0.56 -10.75
N GLY A 46 8.77 -0.53 -10.20
CA GLY A 46 10.21 -0.80 -10.13
C GLY A 46 10.92 -0.22 -8.91
N ALA A 47 10.20 0.31 -7.92
CA ALA A 47 10.80 0.82 -6.69
C ALA A 47 11.27 -0.33 -5.78
N SER A 48 12.51 -0.25 -5.31
CA SER A 48 13.09 -1.23 -4.41
C SER A 48 13.12 -0.76 -2.96
N GLY A 49 12.42 -1.49 -2.09
CA GLY A 49 12.42 -1.27 -0.64
C GLY A 49 11.75 0.04 -0.18
N PRO A 50 11.73 0.29 1.15
CA PRO A 50 10.97 1.41 1.74
C PRO A 50 11.40 2.80 1.27
N THR A 51 12.69 2.98 0.98
CA THR A 51 13.23 4.26 0.48
C THR A 51 12.74 4.53 -0.94
N GLY A 52 12.90 3.57 -1.84
CA GLY A 52 12.45 3.70 -3.23
C GLY A 52 10.94 3.91 -3.32
N ILE A 53 10.16 3.17 -2.52
CA ILE A 53 8.70 3.35 -2.44
C ILE A 53 8.35 4.78 -2.00
N ALA A 54 9.01 5.32 -0.97
CA ALA A 54 8.75 6.68 -0.52
C ALA A 54 9.13 7.75 -1.56
N GLU A 55 10.21 7.54 -2.30
CA GLU A 55 10.62 8.42 -3.39
C GLU A 55 9.60 8.39 -4.54
N TRP A 56 9.20 7.19 -4.97
CA TRP A 56 8.15 7.00 -5.96
C TRP A 56 6.83 7.65 -5.54
N ALA A 57 6.41 7.45 -4.29
CA ALA A 57 5.18 8.01 -3.76
C ALA A 57 5.20 9.56 -3.75
N ARG A 58 6.36 10.16 -3.50
CA ARG A 58 6.52 11.62 -3.62
C ARG A 58 6.43 12.09 -5.07
N MET A 59 7.02 11.35 -6.01
CA MET A 59 6.91 11.68 -7.45
C MET A 59 5.46 11.56 -7.96
N LYS A 60 4.66 10.66 -7.38
CA LYS A 60 3.26 10.45 -7.73
C LYS A 60 2.29 11.08 -6.72
N LYS A 61 2.73 12.08 -5.96
CA LYS A 61 1.97 12.66 -4.86
C LYS A 61 0.54 13.06 -5.26
N ASP A 62 0.39 13.82 -6.34
CA ASP A 62 -0.91 14.37 -6.73
C ASP A 62 -1.90 13.27 -7.12
N LEU A 63 -1.40 12.23 -7.80
CA LEU A 63 -2.18 11.02 -8.09
C LEU A 63 -2.62 10.35 -6.78
N LEU A 64 -1.69 10.06 -5.88
CA LEU A 64 -1.98 9.32 -4.65
C LEU A 64 -2.92 10.09 -3.71
N LEU A 65 -2.79 11.41 -3.62
CA LEU A 65 -3.71 12.25 -2.82
C LEU A 65 -5.10 12.33 -3.43
N GLY A 66 -5.23 12.19 -4.76
CA GLY A 66 -6.52 12.15 -5.43
C GLY A 66 -7.23 10.79 -5.38
N THR A 67 -6.50 9.72 -5.04
CA THR A 67 -7.03 8.35 -5.09
C THR A 67 -7.10 7.64 -3.73
N LEU A 68 -6.29 8.04 -2.76
CA LEU A 68 -6.16 7.35 -1.46
C LEU A 68 -6.45 8.26 -0.28
N GLU A 69 -6.97 7.66 0.79
CA GLU A 69 -7.09 8.34 2.07
C GLU A 69 -5.71 8.56 2.71
N LEU A 70 -5.24 9.81 2.62
CA LEU A 70 -3.95 10.25 3.13
C LEU A 70 -4.10 11.55 3.94
N PRO A 71 -4.76 11.50 5.12
CA PRO A 71 -5.07 12.70 5.92
C PRO A 71 -3.82 13.46 6.37
N ASN A 72 -2.67 12.78 6.42
CA ASN A 72 -1.37 13.34 6.80
C ASN A 72 -0.38 13.42 5.62
N GLY A 73 -0.88 13.34 4.38
CA GLY A 73 -0.05 13.36 3.17
C GLY A 73 0.67 12.05 2.88
N ILE A 74 1.72 12.12 2.05
CA ILE A 74 2.48 10.95 1.61
C ILE A 74 3.27 10.35 2.79
N PRO A 75 3.15 9.03 3.05
CA PRO A 75 3.91 8.38 4.11
C PRO A 75 5.43 8.51 3.89
N ALA A 76 6.18 8.65 4.97
CA ALA A 76 7.65 8.62 4.92
C ALA A 76 8.19 7.19 4.82
N LYS A 77 9.47 7.05 4.44
CA LYS A 77 10.18 5.75 4.35
C LYS A 77 10.01 4.87 5.59
N ASP A 78 10.00 5.46 6.79
CA ASP A 78 9.87 4.71 8.03
C ASP A 78 8.48 4.15 8.26
N VAL A 79 7.44 4.74 7.66
CA VAL A 79 6.09 4.18 7.67
C VAL A 79 6.07 2.90 6.86
N PHE A 80 6.59 2.94 5.62
CA PHE A 80 6.68 1.74 4.77
C PHE A 80 7.55 0.66 5.41
N ARG A 81 8.72 1.03 5.94
CA ARG A 81 9.62 0.09 6.61
C ARG A 81 8.93 -0.63 7.77
N ARG A 82 8.21 0.12 8.62
CA ARG A 82 7.49 -0.46 9.76
C ARG A 82 6.35 -1.37 9.32
N VAL A 83 5.53 -0.95 8.37
CA VAL A 83 4.43 -1.77 7.84
C VAL A 83 4.99 -3.05 7.23
N LEU A 84 5.89 -2.95 6.26
CA LEU A 84 6.42 -4.10 5.54
C LEU A 84 7.19 -5.08 6.44
N ALA A 85 7.86 -4.59 7.48
CA ALA A 85 8.55 -5.45 8.44
C ALA A 85 7.62 -6.13 9.45
N ALA A 86 6.45 -5.52 9.74
CA ALA A 86 5.49 -6.04 10.71
C ALA A 86 4.41 -6.92 10.07
N LEU A 87 4.15 -6.76 8.77
CA LEU A 87 3.17 -7.56 8.04
C LEU A 87 3.53 -9.03 8.07
N ARG A 88 2.53 -9.86 8.41
CA ARG A 88 2.65 -11.32 8.37
C ARG A 88 2.65 -11.75 6.89
N PRO A 89 3.76 -12.36 6.38
CA PRO A 89 3.89 -12.64 4.95
C PRO A 89 2.74 -13.49 4.38
N ASP A 90 2.31 -14.52 5.12
CA ASP A 90 1.25 -15.44 4.68
C ASP A 90 -0.12 -14.74 4.57
N ALA A 91 -0.41 -13.81 5.48
CA ALA A 91 -1.65 -13.04 5.46
C ALA A 91 -1.66 -12.07 4.27
N PHE A 92 -0.56 -11.34 4.09
CA PHE A 92 -0.39 -10.45 2.94
C PHE A 92 -0.50 -11.22 1.61
N GLN A 93 0.17 -12.37 1.51
CA GLN A 93 0.14 -13.19 0.30
C GLN A 93 -1.28 -13.68 -0.01
N SER A 94 -2.05 -14.08 1.01
CA SER A 94 -3.43 -14.53 0.83
C SER A 94 -4.33 -13.43 0.27
N CYS A 95 -4.22 -12.20 0.81
CA CYS A 95 -4.91 -11.01 0.27
C CYS A 95 -4.46 -10.70 -1.16
N PHE A 96 -3.14 -10.74 -1.41
CA PHE A 96 -2.57 -10.43 -2.71
C PHE A 96 -2.96 -11.44 -3.80
N VAL A 97 -3.03 -12.73 -3.48
CA VAL A 97 -3.50 -13.77 -4.41
C VAL A 97 -5.00 -13.65 -4.68
N SER A 98 -5.79 -13.31 -3.66
CA SER A 98 -7.24 -13.06 -3.82
C SER A 98 -7.52 -11.88 -4.77
N TRP A 99 -6.60 -10.91 -4.80
CA TRP A 99 -6.66 -9.74 -5.67
C TRP A 99 -6.31 -10.01 -7.15
N LEU A 100 -5.46 -11.00 -7.45
CA LEU A 100 -5.00 -11.33 -8.81
C LEU A 100 -5.99 -12.20 -9.59
#